data_AF-A0A6N7B0V4-F1
#
_entry.id   AF-A0A6N7B0V4-F1
#
_cell.length_a   1.000
_cell.length_b   1.000
_cell.length_c   1.000
_cell.angle_alpha   90.00
_cell.angle_beta   90.00
_cell.angle_gamma   90.00
#
_symmetry.space_group_name_H-M   'P 1'
#
loop_
_entity.id
_entity.type
_entity.pdbx_description
1 polymer ?
#
loop_
_entity_poly.entity_id
_entity_poly.type
_entity_poly.pdbx_seq_one_letter_code
_entity_poly.pdbx_strand_id
1 'polypeptide(L)'
;MIPTNDVVENGDVRYNYPPTGPLGCPTSITNWGNGTVGLFGGTILRNRASSCPAGYVWYAHLPQNTPCAAKIDYIITLSGGTSVEPWHKKSDAAHTKTNLTYTATVKDASGQAVPNIPVLITTDVTQDSGGHVHIDGRHKGKLAIPSDPIKDGKETISGNTDSNGVFAFTFGSEEASGMHTITAKCTGCQALATATVTVAIQGLSLLNADPLSYTLNGEKSWHPGSHYFSAAALTKILNLAFVYSHDPSFNKQLLIINDSSLIKGGVLDLGQDWTYTPNGHQGHRIGVVVDINNYRDGPSQKFEDLAKKCCNINAVWEGPDVTSTPHYHLRLLGKDQ
;
A
#
# COMPACT_ATOMS: atom_id res chain seq x y z
N MET A 1 57.87 40.01 -20.81
CA MET A 1 57.96 40.05 -19.33
C MET A 1 56.90 39.11 -18.80
N ILE A 2 57.34 37.98 -18.26
CA ILE A 2 56.51 36.94 -17.62
C ILE A 2 56.43 37.33 -16.15
N PRO A 3 55.25 37.38 -15.50
CA PRO A 3 55.20 37.63 -14.06
C PRO A 3 55.75 36.39 -13.34
N THR A 4 56.79 36.59 -12.55
CA THR A 4 57.30 35.59 -11.62
C THR A 4 56.31 35.45 -10.47
N ASN A 5 55.83 34.23 -10.23
CA ASN A 5 55.06 33.89 -9.04
C ASN A 5 56.02 33.86 -7.85
N ASP A 6 55.91 34.84 -6.95
CA ASP A 6 56.59 34.79 -5.66
C ASP A 6 55.92 33.73 -4.78
N VAL A 7 56.66 32.68 -4.44
CA VAL A 7 56.28 31.69 -3.44
C VAL A 7 56.75 32.21 -2.08
N VAL A 8 55.82 32.49 -1.17
CA VAL A 8 56.14 32.91 0.21
C VAL A 8 56.24 31.65 1.09
N GLU A 9 57.44 31.39 1.62
CA GLU A 9 57.69 30.33 2.59
C GLU A 9 57.31 30.76 4.03
N ASN A 10 56.74 29.84 4.83
CA ASN A 10 56.50 29.96 6.28
C ASN A 10 55.38 30.93 6.76
N GLY A 11 54.15 30.76 6.28
CA GLY A 11 52.96 31.35 6.90
C GLY A 11 52.34 30.43 7.96
N ASP A 12 52.35 30.83 9.24
CA ASP A 12 51.61 30.15 10.32
C ASP A 12 50.11 30.48 10.21
N VAL A 13 49.28 29.53 9.77
CA VAL A 13 47.83 29.74 9.61
C VAL A 13 47.11 29.33 10.89
N ARG A 14 46.67 30.32 11.68
CA ARG A 14 45.88 30.08 12.90
C ARG A 14 44.39 30.31 12.63
N TYR A 15 43.56 29.36 13.03
CA TYR A 15 42.10 29.48 13.02
C TYR A 15 41.61 29.76 14.44
N ASN A 16 41.04 30.94 14.67
CA ASN A 16 40.32 31.22 15.91
C ASN A 16 38.87 30.73 15.79
N TYR A 17 38.43 29.91 16.74
CA TYR A 17 37.05 29.48 16.91
C TYR A 17 36.47 30.09 18.20
N PRO A 18 35.18 30.51 18.22
CA PRO A 18 34.54 30.97 19.45
C PRO A 18 34.35 29.81 20.45
N PRO A 19 34.39 30.09 21.77
CA PRO A 19 34.58 29.09 22.83
C PRO A 19 33.34 28.26 23.22
N THR A 20 32.34 28.09 22.36
CA THR A 20 31.10 27.39 22.73
C THR A 20 30.96 26.04 22.04
N GLY A 21 31.68 25.04 22.53
CA GLY A 21 31.47 23.62 22.20
C GLY A 21 32.74 22.77 22.37
N PRO A 22 32.65 21.52 22.88
CA PRO A 22 33.80 20.63 22.99
C PRO A 22 34.13 20.03 21.62
N LEU A 23 35.03 20.67 20.90
CA LEU A 23 35.67 20.10 19.72
C LEU A 23 37.17 19.99 20.00
N GLY A 24 37.70 18.77 19.89
CA GLY A 24 39.14 18.52 19.97
C GLY A 24 39.86 19.33 18.90
N CYS A 25 40.87 20.10 19.32
CA CYS A 25 41.73 20.85 18.42
C CYS A 25 42.38 19.88 17.41
N PRO A 26 42.31 20.14 16.09
CA PRO A 26 43.21 19.47 15.17
C PRO A 26 44.63 19.96 15.48
N THR A 27 45.51 19.03 15.83
CA THR A 27 46.94 19.26 15.90
C THR A 27 47.45 19.53 14.48
N SER A 28 47.87 20.79 14.25
CA SER A 28 48.75 21.28 13.18
C SER A 28 48.90 20.41 11.91
N ILE A 29 48.38 20.91 10.78
CA ILE A 29 48.78 20.43 9.45
C ILE A 29 50.01 21.24 9.02
N THR A 30 51.19 20.65 9.12
CA THR A 30 52.40 21.17 8.45
C THR A 30 52.66 20.31 7.22
N ASN A 31 52.09 20.69 6.07
CA ASN A 31 52.63 20.26 4.79
C ASN A 31 52.42 21.31 3.69
N TRP A 32 53.46 21.45 2.88
CA TRP A 32 53.59 22.41 1.80
C TRP A 32 52.79 21.98 0.57
N GLY A 33 52.03 22.92 0.00
CA GLY A 33 51.19 22.72 -1.18
C GLY A 33 49.85 22.09 -0.84
N ASN A 34 48.75 22.83 -1.09
CA ASN A 34 47.35 22.40 -0.93
C ASN A 34 47.04 21.63 0.38
N GLY A 35 47.00 22.36 1.51
CA GLY A 35 46.46 21.83 2.76
C GLY A 35 44.95 21.58 2.65
N THR A 36 44.51 20.33 2.85
CA THR A 36 43.09 19.98 2.94
C THR A 36 42.70 20.03 4.42
N VAL A 37 41.80 20.94 4.81
CA VAL A 37 41.27 21.00 6.18
C VAL A 37 39.94 20.26 6.22
N GLY A 38 39.88 19.15 6.96
CA GLY A 38 38.63 18.45 7.24
C GLY A 38 37.80 19.23 8.26
N LEU A 39 36.75 19.91 7.82
CA LEU A 39 35.78 20.57 8.69
C LEU A 39 34.62 19.62 8.98
N PHE A 40 34.47 19.20 10.24
CA PHE A 40 33.28 18.51 10.72
C PHE A 40 32.39 19.52 11.50
N GLY A 41 31.25 19.90 10.90
CA GLY A 41 30.09 20.42 11.65
C GLY A 41 30.16 21.84 12.24
N GLY A 42 30.68 22.84 11.52
CA GLY A 42 30.69 24.23 12.03
C GLY A 42 30.39 25.30 10.97
N THR A 43 29.67 26.36 11.39
CA THR A 43 29.49 27.59 10.62
C THR A 43 30.81 28.37 10.56
N ILE A 44 31.28 28.72 9.36
CA ILE A 44 32.44 29.61 9.19
C ILE A 44 32.03 31.02 9.61
N LEU A 45 32.35 31.42 10.84
CA LEU A 45 32.24 32.83 11.25
C LEU A 45 33.51 33.57 10.83
N ARG A 46 33.32 34.79 10.30
CA ARG A 46 34.40 35.68 9.84
C ARG A 46 35.48 35.80 10.91
N ASN A 47 36.71 35.40 10.58
CA ASN A 47 37.87 35.91 11.31
C ASN A 47 38.16 37.34 10.81
N ARG A 48 37.83 38.35 11.61
CA ARG A 48 38.50 39.66 11.50
C ARG A 48 39.84 39.51 12.19
N ALA A 49 40.91 39.32 11.42
CA ALA A 49 42.26 39.48 11.94
C ALA A 49 42.50 40.98 12.24
N SER A 50 42.63 41.32 13.52
CA SER A 50 43.15 42.61 13.95
C SER A 50 44.66 42.65 13.68
N SER A 51 45.04 43.41 12.66
CA SER A 51 46.37 44.01 12.41
C SER A 51 47.59 43.36 13.09
N CYS A 52 48.34 42.56 12.34
CA CYS A 52 49.79 42.42 12.53
C CYS A 52 50.52 43.42 11.61
N PRO A 53 51.66 44.01 12.02
CA PRO A 53 52.41 44.93 11.17
C PRO A 53 53.18 44.17 10.09
N ALA A 54 53.01 44.63 8.85
CA ALA A 54 53.90 44.45 7.69
C ALA A 54 54.36 43.00 7.37
N GLY A 55 53.47 42.24 6.76
CA GLY A 55 53.79 41.06 5.94
C GLY A 55 52.58 40.72 5.09
N TYR A 56 52.74 40.60 3.79
CA TYR A 56 51.67 40.45 2.79
C TYR A 56 50.57 39.46 3.21
N VAL A 57 49.35 39.97 3.43
CA VAL A 57 48.16 39.14 3.66
C VAL A 57 47.53 38.84 2.30
N TRP A 58 47.69 37.60 1.84
CA TRP A 58 46.91 37.09 0.71
C TRP A 58 45.49 36.76 1.20
N TYR A 59 44.52 37.59 0.82
CA TYR A 59 43.11 37.25 1.00
C TYR A 59 42.73 36.22 -0.07
N ALA A 60 42.66 34.94 0.32
CA ALA A 60 41.86 34.00 -0.45
C ALA A 60 40.40 34.46 -0.32
N HIS A 61 39.90 35.18 -1.34
CA HIS A 61 38.48 35.41 -1.54
C HIS A 61 37.83 34.06 -1.88
N LEU A 62 37.63 33.21 -0.88
CA LEU A 62 36.60 32.19 -0.98
C LEU A 62 35.27 32.95 -1.10
N PRO A 63 34.45 32.69 -2.12
CA PRO A 63 33.15 33.34 -2.26
C PRO A 63 32.39 33.22 -0.95
N GLN A 64 32.15 34.39 -0.34
CA GLN A 64 31.49 34.51 0.94
C GLN A 64 30.13 33.80 0.83
N ASN A 65 29.91 32.83 1.71
CA ASN A 65 28.67 32.04 1.83
C ASN A 65 28.54 30.88 0.83
N THR A 66 29.56 30.05 0.66
CA THR A 66 29.29 28.66 0.24
C THR A 66 29.00 27.87 1.51
N PRO A 67 27.72 27.65 1.92
CA PRO A 67 27.44 26.78 3.04
C PRO A 67 27.98 25.40 2.72
N CYS A 68 28.94 24.92 3.51
CA CYS A 68 29.33 23.52 3.53
C CYS A 68 28.18 22.75 4.17
N ALA A 69 27.10 22.53 3.42
CA ALA A 69 26.08 21.57 3.80
C ALA A 69 26.72 20.20 3.67
N ALA A 70 27.19 19.65 4.80
CA ALA A 70 27.53 18.23 4.84
C ALA A 70 26.33 17.47 4.31
N LYS A 71 26.54 16.68 3.25
CA LYS A 71 25.50 15.80 2.72
C LYS A 71 25.14 14.84 3.85
N ILE A 72 23.95 15.02 4.40
CA ILE A 72 23.48 14.12 5.46
C ILE A 72 22.86 12.92 4.77
N ASP A 73 23.44 11.74 5.00
CA ASP A 73 22.96 10.48 4.46
C ASP A 73 22.12 9.77 5.53
N TYR A 74 20.81 9.99 5.47
CA TYR A 74 19.85 9.26 6.32
C TYR A 74 19.38 7.98 5.65
N ILE A 75 19.01 7.01 6.47
CA ILE A 75 18.42 5.73 6.09
C ILE A 75 17.01 5.70 6.66
N ILE A 76 16.02 5.52 5.79
CA ILE A 76 14.64 5.27 6.20
C ILE A 76 14.32 3.77 6.05
N THR A 77 13.62 3.22 7.03
CA THR A 77 13.04 1.88 6.99
C THR A 77 11.55 1.95 7.25
N LEU A 78 10.77 1.05 6.65
CA LEU A 78 9.32 0.97 6.83
C LEU A 78 8.94 -0.42 7.32
N SER A 79 8.10 -0.51 8.35
CA SER A 79 7.61 -1.79 8.89
C SER A 79 6.14 -1.68 9.30
N GLY A 80 5.39 -2.79 9.20
CA GLY A 80 3.98 -2.88 9.55
C GLY A 80 3.36 -4.24 9.22
N GLY A 81 2.04 -4.33 9.28
CA GLY A 81 1.31 -5.59 9.01
C GLY A 81 1.29 -5.96 7.52
N THR A 82 1.32 -7.25 7.19
CA THR A 82 1.45 -7.73 5.80
C THR A 82 0.13 -8.11 5.14
N SER A 83 -0.97 -8.18 5.90
CA SER A 83 -2.29 -8.46 5.36
C SER A 83 -3.42 -7.89 6.23
N VAL A 84 -4.51 -7.49 5.58
CA VAL A 84 -5.70 -6.94 6.22
C VAL A 84 -6.95 -7.36 5.44
N GLU A 85 -8.04 -7.63 6.16
CA GLU A 85 -9.36 -7.76 5.55
C GLU A 85 -9.99 -6.38 5.37
N PRO A 86 -10.56 -6.07 4.18
CA PRO A 86 -11.30 -4.85 3.98
C PRO A 86 -12.50 -4.77 4.92
N TRP A 87 -12.89 -3.56 5.30
CA TRP A 87 -14.01 -3.34 6.21
C TRP A 87 -15.14 -2.57 5.53
N HIS A 88 -16.27 -3.23 5.28
CA HIS A 88 -17.38 -2.63 4.51
C HIS A 88 -18.48 -1.98 5.34
N LYS A 89 -18.32 -1.81 6.66
CA LYS A 89 -19.43 -1.26 7.45
C LYS A 89 -19.55 0.24 7.25
N LYS A 90 -20.73 0.69 6.77
CA LYS A 90 -21.12 2.11 6.66
C LYS A 90 -20.85 2.94 7.92
N SER A 91 -20.84 2.31 9.10
CA SER A 91 -20.57 2.97 10.39
C SER A 91 -19.10 3.28 10.67
N ASP A 92 -18.18 2.89 9.80
CA ASP A 92 -16.75 3.14 9.94
C ASP A 92 -16.19 3.69 8.62
N ALA A 93 -16.64 4.89 8.22
CA ALA A 93 -16.14 5.60 7.04
C ALA A 93 -14.61 5.84 7.08
N ALA A 94 -14.08 5.77 8.30
CA ALA A 94 -12.68 5.90 8.65
C ALA A 94 -11.89 4.58 8.51
N HIS A 95 -12.58 3.44 8.38
CA HIS A 95 -12.02 2.09 8.34
C HIS A 95 -11.08 1.78 9.51
N THR A 96 -11.31 2.46 10.63
CA THR A 96 -10.43 2.46 11.81
C THR A 96 -10.40 1.12 12.54
N LYS A 97 -11.40 0.25 12.33
CA LYS A 97 -11.48 -1.04 13.03
C LYS A 97 -10.57 -2.12 12.45
N THR A 98 -10.10 -1.98 11.21
CA THR A 98 -9.17 -2.96 10.59
C THR A 98 -7.83 -2.33 10.21
N ASN A 99 -7.55 -1.12 10.70
CA ASN A 99 -6.31 -0.41 10.39
C ASN A 99 -5.06 -1.15 10.89
N LEU A 100 -4.13 -1.41 9.98
CA LEU A 100 -2.79 -1.89 10.29
C LEU A 100 -1.90 -0.72 10.71
N THR A 101 -1.18 -0.88 11.80
CA THR A 101 -0.17 0.09 12.21
C THR A 101 1.11 -0.09 11.42
N TYR A 102 1.69 1.04 11.01
CA TYR A 102 2.96 1.13 10.32
C TYR A 102 3.87 2.14 11.01
N THR A 103 5.18 1.93 10.87
CA THR A 103 6.22 2.82 11.38
C THR A 103 7.28 3.05 10.32
N ALA A 104 7.51 4.32 9.99
CA ALA A 104 8.69 4.76 9.26
C ALA A 104 9.76 5.19 10.27
N THR A 105 10.93 4.58 10.24
CA THR A 105 12.05 4.90 11.14
C THR A 105 13.19 5.52 10.35
N VAL A 106 13.71 6.66 10.81
CA VAL A 106 14.84 7.36 10.20
C VAL A 106 16.05 7.27 11.11
N LYS A 107 17.16 6.80 10.55
CA LYS A 107 18.46 6.68 11.22
C LYS A 107 19.57 7.36 10.42
N ASP A 108 20.63 7.76 11.09
CA ASP A 108 21.86 8.21 10.43
C ASP A 108 22.75 7.02 10.02
N ALA A 109 23.89 7.33 9.39
CA ALA A 109 24.87 6.32 8.97
C ALA A 109 25.50 5.52 10.12
N SER A 110 25.42 6.01 11.36
CA SER A 110 25.88 5.30 12.57
C SER A 110 24.79 4.42 13.19
N GLY A 111 23.58 4.42 12.62
CA GLY A 111 22.42 3.68 13.11
C GLY A 111 21.68 4.36 14.25
N GLN A 112 22.00 5.63 14.56
CA GLN A 112 21.30 6.39 15.59
C GLN A 112 20.01 6.97 15.04
N ALA A 113 18.97 7.00 15.88
CA ALA A 113 17.69 7.58 15.56
C ALA A 113 17.81 9.09 15.34
N VAL A 114 17.16 9.60 14.28
CA VAL A 114 17.20 11.03 13.95
C VAL A 114 15.82 11.65 14.15
N PRO A 115 15.63 12.52 15.17
CA PRO A 115 14.35 13.14 15.44
C PRO A 115 14.05 14.30 14.50
N ASN A 116 12.78 14.67 14.42
CA ASN A 116 12.27 15.82 13.69
C ASN A 116 12.63 15.83 12.18
N ILE A 117 12.77 14.65 11.58
CA ILE A 117 12.96 14.50 10.13
C ILE A 117 11.59 14.45 9.45
N PRO A 118 11.32 15.33 8.47
CA PRO A 118 10.10 15.24 7.67
C PRO A 118 10.02 13.93 6.89
N VAL A 119 8.90 13.24 7.02
CA VAL A 119 8.54 12.00 6.35
C VAL A 119 7.26 12.20 5.54
N LEU A 120 7.22 11.63 4.34
CA LEU A 120 6.07 11.58 3.45
C LEU A 120 5.71 10.11 3.22
N ILE A 121 4.43 9.76 3.36
CA ILE A 121 3.92 8.42 3.08
C ILE A 121 2.90 8.47 1.95
N THR A 122 3.05 7.57 1.00
CA THR A 122 2.08 7.30 -0.07
C THR A 122 1.75 5.81 -0.12
N THR A 123 0.65 5.47 -0.77
CA THR A 123 0.25 4.09 -1.05
C THR A 123 -0.16 3.97 -2.50
N ASP A 124 0.15 2.85 -3.12
CA ASP A 124 -0.42 2.49 -4.42
C ASP A 124 -0.79 1.02 -4.43
N VAL A 125 -1.57 0.63 -5.43
CA VAL A 125 -2.03 -0.74 -5.61
C VAL A 125 -1.34 -1.36 -6.80
N THR A 126 -0.82 -2.57 -6.62
CA THR A 126 -0.17 -3.32 -7.69
C THR A 126 -1.23 -3.79 -8.66
N GLN A 127 -1.06 -3.42 -9.93
CA GLN A 127 -1.92 -3.84 -11.04
C GLN A 127 -2.13 -5.36 -11.01
N ASP A 128 -3.36 -5.79 -11.31
CA ASP A 128 -3.77 -7.20 -11.46
C ASP A 128 -3.67 -8.11 -10.22
N SER A 129 -3.17 -7.61 -9.09
CA SER A 129 -2.93 -8.43 -7.88
C SER A 129 -4.18 -8.86 -7.08
N GLY A 130 -5.38 -8.44 -7.49
CA GLY A 130 -6.63 -8.64 -6.76
C GLY A 130 -7.62 -9.62 -7.39
N GLY A 131 -7.30 -10.19 -8.56
CA GLY A 131 -8.29 -10.92 -9.38
C GLY A 131 -9.09 -10.02 -10.33
N HIS A 132 -8.71 -8.76 -10.44
CA HIS A 132 -9.19 -7.82 -11.46
C HIS A 132 -8.07 -7.55 -12.45
N VAL A 133 -8.32 -7.73 -13.75
CA VAL A 133 -7.37 -7.40 -14.82
C VAL A 133 -7.85 -6.16 -15.57
N HIS A 134 -7.92 -5.06 -14.84
CA HIS A 134 -8.23 -3.72 -15.31
C HIS A 134 -7.76 -2.68 -14.28
N ILE A 135 -7.54 -1.44 -14.74
CA ILE A 135 -6.71 -0.45 -14.02
C ILE A 135 -7.47 0.76 -13.47
N ASP A 136 -8.67 1.06 -13.99
CA ASP A 136 -9.35 2.31 -13.69
C ASP A 136 -10.12 2.23 -12.37
N GLY A 137 -10.02 3.26 -11.52
CA GLY A 137 -10.88 3.41 -10.32
C GLY A 137 -10.50 2.58 -9.08
N ARG A 138 -9.48 1.72 -9.15
CA ARG A 138 -9.10 0.84 -8.03
C ARG A 138 -8.82 1.58 -6.73
N HIS A 139 -9.39 1.08 -5.63
CA HIS A 139 -9.14 1.61 -4.29
C HIS A 139 -7.67 1.44 -3.90
N LYS A 140 -7.03 2.54 -3.49
CA LYS A 140 -5.60 2.57 -3.10
C LYS A 140 -5.37 2.41 -1.60
N GLY A 141 -6.42 2.13 -0.84
CA GLY A 141 -6.44 2.13 0.62
C GLY A 141 -6.58 3.55 1.18
N LYS A 142 -6.48 3.68 2.51
CA LYS A 142 -6.53 4.92 3.25
C LYS A 142 -5.37 5.00 4.23
N LEU A 143 -4.81 6.19 4.37
CA LEU A 143 -3.75 6.52 5.32
C LEU A 143 -4.31 7.43 6.41
N ALA A 144 -3.90 7.21 7.65
CA ALA A 144 -4.29 8.07 8.76
C ALA A 144 -3.16 8.24 9.77
N ILE A 145 -3.11 9.43 10.37
CA ILE A 145 -2.34 9.71 11.59
C ILE A 145 -3.31 10.26 12.64
N PRO A 146 -3.05 10.07 13.95
CA PRO A 146 -4.02 10.43 14.99
C PRO A 146 -4.47 11.90 14.99
N SER A 147 -3.64 12.81 14.48
CA SER A 147 -3.92 14.26 14.46
C SER A 147 -4.63 14.76 13.22
N ASP A 148 -4.70 13.96 12.14
CA ASP A 148 -5.13 14.44 10.83
C ASP A 148 -6.36 13.69 10.33
N PRO A 149 -7.17 14.33 9.47
CA PRO A 149 -8.21 13.64 8.72
C PRO A 149 -7.64 12.50 7.89
N ILE A 150 -8.46 11.48 7.70
CA ILE A 150 -8.11 10.29 6.91
C ILE A 150 -7.96 10.69 5.44
N LYS A 151 -6.92 10.14 4.83
CA LYS A 151 -6.50 10.43 3.47
C LYS A 151 -6.74 9.22 2.59
N ASP A 152 -7.44 9.40 1.48
CA ASP A 152 -7.57 8.34 0.47
C ASP A 152 -6.20 8.12 -0.19
N GLY A 153 -5.93 6.91 -0.68
CA GLY A 153 -4.59 6.49 -1.09
C GLY A 153 -3.96 7.22 -2.28
N LYS A 154 -4.66 8.18 -2.90
CA LYS A 154 -4.03 9.13 -3.85
C LYS A 154 -3.34 10.31 -3.14
N GLU A 155 -3.70 10.56 -1.89
CA GLU A 155 -3.18 11.65 -1.08
C GLU A 155 -1.94 11.21 -0.29
N THR A 156 -1.06 12.17 -0.03
CA THR A 156 0.15 11.98 0.79
C THR A 156 -0.15 12.40 2.22
N ILE A 157 0.23 11.58 3.21
CA ILE A 157 0.33 12.05 4.59
C ILE A 157 1.78 12.47 4.87
N SER A 158 1.95 13.46 5.72
CA SER A 158 3.26 13.98 6.10
C SER A 158 3.34 14.25 7.58
N GLY A 159 4.53 14.12 8.15
CA GLY A 159 4.81 14.55 9.51
C GLY A 159 6.30 14.44 9.82
N ASN A 160 6.67 14.68 11.06
CA ASN A 160 8.06 14.60 11.49
C ASN A 160 8.27 13.37 12.38
N THR A 161 9.46 12.80 12.33
CA THR A 161 9.85 11.76 13.28
C THR A 161 9.89 12.27 14.72
N ASP A 162 9.53 11.42 15.67
CA ASP A 162 9.59 11.68 17.10
C ASP A 162 11.04 11.63 17.64
N SER A 163 11.20 11.70 18.98
CA SER A 163 12.51 11.61 19.63
C SER A 163 13.26 10.29 19.37
N ASN A 164 12.56 9.24 18.93
CA ASN A 164 13.12 7.93 18.61
C ASN A 164 13.33 7.76 17.09
N GLY A 165 13.19 8.83 16.31
CA GLY A 165 13.32 8.77 14.86
C GLY A 165 12.15 8.04 14.19
N VAL A 166 10.99 7.94 14.85
CA VAL A 166 9.83 7.18 14.36
C VAL A 166 8.70 8.12 13.93
N PHE A 167 8.11 7.82 12.77
CA PHE A 167 6.85 8.37 12.31
C PHE A 167 5.83 7.23 12.18
N ALA A 168 4.80 7.23 13.04
CA ALA A 168 3.78 6.20 13.09
C ALA A 168 2.50 6.63 12.36
N PHE A 169 1.89 5.70 11.64
CA PHE A 169 0.65 5.92 10.90
C PHE A 169 -0.14 4.60 10.79
N THR A 170 -1.34 4.66 10.24
CA THR A 170 -2.14 3.47 9.93
C THR A 170 -2.54 3.39 8.48
N PHE A 171 -2.71 2.16 8.00
CA PHE A 171 -3.24 1.83 6.68
C PHE A 171 -4.50 0.96 6.82
N GLY A 172 -5.54 1.29 6.07
CA GLY A 172 -6.75 0.48 5.93
C GLY A 172 -7.23 0.46 4.49
N SER A 173 -8.22 -0.39 4.17
CA SER A 173 -8.86 -0.38 2.86
C SER A 173 -10.35 -0.66 2.99
N GLU A 174 -11.12 0.05 2.17
CA GLU A 174 -12.57 -0.17 2.07
C GLU A 174 -12.87 -1.41 1.25
N GLU A 175 -11.99 -1.80 0.32
CA GLU A 175 -12.23 -2.88 -0.63
C GLU A 175 -11.07 -3.85 -0.73
N ALA A 176 -11.41 -5.13 -0.96
CA ALA A 176 -10.44 -6.13 -1.34
C ALA A 176 -9.90 -5.77 -2.71
N SER A 177 -8.69 -5.22 -2.70
CA SER A 177 -8.05 -4.64 -3.86
C SER A 177 -6.67 -5.21 -4.08
N GLY A 178 -6.34 -6.38 -3.53
CA GLY A 178 -5.09 -7.09 -3.80
C GLY A 178 -3.88 -6.52 -3.06
N MET A 179 -2.73 -6.48 -3.70
CA MET A 179 -1.46 -6.07 -3.10
C MET A 179 -1.26 -4.57 -3.22
N HIS A 180 -0.98 -3.90 -2.10
CA HIS A 180 -0.61 -2.50 -2.03
C HIS A 180 0.87 -2.35 -1.68
N THR A 181 1.48 -1.30 -2.21
CA THR A 181 2.83 -0.85 -1.89
C THR A 181 2.73 0.47 -1.15
N ILE A 182 3.14 0.47 0.11
CA ILE A 182 3.28 1.68 0.92
C ILE A 182 4.71 2.17 0.77
N THR A 183 4.87 3.43 0.41
CA THR A 183 6.17 4.06 0.17
C THR A 183 6.40 5.17 1.19
N ALA A 184 7.55 5.15 1.84
CA ALA A 184 8.00 6.19 2.76
C ALA A 184 9.23 6.91 2.19
N LYS A 185 9.18 8.24 2.22
CA LYS A 185 10.26 9.14 1.83
C LYS A 185 10.61 10.06 3.00
N CYS A 186 11.88 10.36 3.19
CA CYS A 186 12.32 11.35 4.17
C CYS A 186 13.21 12.44 3.53
N THR A 187 13.25 13.63 4.13
CA THR A 187 14.21 14.67 3.74
C THR A 187 15.62 14.27 4.13
N GLY A 188 16.54 14.20 3.16
CA GLY A 188 17.93 13.77 3.39
C GLY A 188 18.16 12.24 3.29
N CYS A 189 17.09 11.47 3.09
CA CYS A 189 17.24 10.04 2.78
C CYS A 189 17.70 9.82 1.34
N GLN A 190 18.63 8.89 1.14
CA GLN A 190 19.13 8.53 -0.19
C GLN A 190 18.15 7.62 -0.96
N ALA A 191 17.44 6.75 -0.23
CA ALA A 191 16.52 5.76 -0.79
C ALA A 191 15.12 5.89 -0.19
N LEU A 192 14.14 5.40 -0.94
CA LEU A 192 12.78 5.18 -0.46
C LEU A 192 12.72 3.88 0.35
N ALA A 193 11.89 3.84 1.39
CA ALA A 193 11.50 2.58 2.01
C ALA A 193 10.14 2.15 1.48
N THR A 194 9.97 0.85 1.25
CA THR A 194 8.69 0.29 0.82
C THR A 194 8.27 -0.88 1.71
N ALA A 195 6.97 -1.07 1.83
CA ALA A 195 6.36 -2.23 2.47
C ALA A 195 5.15 -2.67 1.64
N THR A 196 4.86 -3.96 1.65
CA THR A 196 3.73 -4.54 0.93
C THR A 196 2.66 -5.05 1.88
N VAL A 197 1.40 -4.83 1.52
CA VAL A 197 0.24 -5.34 2.25
C VAL A 197 -0.75 -5.96 1.29
N THR A 198 -1.23 -7.16 1.62
CA THR A 198 -2.30 -7.81 0.88
C THR A 198 -3.65 -7.49 1.52
N VAL A 199 -4.49 -6.77 0.78
CA VAL A 199 -5.88 -6.48 1.13
C VAL A 199 -6.78 -7.52 0.45
N ALA A 200 -7.28 -8.47 1.25
CA ALA A 200 -8.05 -9.59 0.75
C ALA A 200 -8.98 -10.16 1.82
N ILE A 201 -10.08 -10.79 1.40
CA ILE A 201 -10.90 -11.64 2.26
C ILE A 201 -10.14 -12.95 2.53
N GLN A 202 -9.97 -13.31 3.80
CA GLN A 202 -9.22 -14.49 4.19
C GLN A 202 -10.08 -15.75 4.12
N GLY A 203 -9.43 -16.90 3.94
CA GLY A 203 -10.10 -18.20 3.96
C GLY A 203 -10.99 -18.49 2.75
N LEU A 204 -10.84 -17.72 1.66
CA LEU A 204 -11.45 -18.05 0.38
C LEU A 204 -10.75 -19.27 -0.23
N SER A 205 -11.56 -20.17 -0.78
CA SER A 205 -11.12 -21.42 -1.40
C SER A 205 -11.74 -21.55 -2.79
N LEU A 206 -10.94 -22.00 -3.75
CA LEU A 206 -11.40 -22.24 -5.12
C LEU A 206 -12.35 -23.44 -5.18
N LEU A 207 -13.48 -23.27 -5.84
CA LEU A 207 -14.31 -24.38 -6.30
C LEU A 207 -13.69 -24.95 -7.59
N ASN A 208 -13.05 -26.12 -7.50
CA ASN A 208 -12.54 -26.82 -8.68
C ASN A 208 -13.69 -27.33 -9.55
N ALA A 209 -13.47 -27.54 -10.85
CA ALA A 209 -14.47 -28.15 -11.71
C ALA A 209 -14.77 -29.61 -11.28
N ASP A 210 -16.05 -29.98 -11.27
CA ASP A 210 -16.51 -31.37 -11.09
C ASP A 210 -17.55 -31.71 -12.16
N PRO A 211 -17.15 -32.34 -13.29
CA PRO A 211 -18.03 -32.58 -14.41
C PRO A 211 -19.14 -33.60 -14.12
N LEU A 212 -19.17 -34.22 -12.94
CA LEU A 212 -20.24 -35.12 -12.52
C LEU A 212 -21.36 -34.40 -11.78
N SER A 213 -21.09 -33.21 -11.22
CA SER A 213 -22.04 -32.49 -10.35
C SER A 213 -22.40 -31.10 -10.87
N TYR A 214 -21.47 -30.39 -11.49
CA TYR A 214 -21.66 -29.01 -11.96
C TYR A 214 -20.71 -28.63 -13.11
N THR A 215 -21.01 -27.52 -13.77
CA THR A 215 -20.07 -26.83 -14.66
C THR A 215 -19.82 -25.43 -14.14
N LEU A 216 -18.62 -24.91 -14.41
CA LEU A 216 -18.22 -23.55 -14.03
C LEU A 216 -18.37 -22.63 -15.25
N ASN A 217 -18.95 -21.47 -15.03
CA ASN A 217 -19.13 -20.37 -15.99
C ASN A 217 -18.85 -19.03 -15.28
N GLY A 218 -18.75 -17.93 -16.03
CA GLY A 218 -18.63 -16.59 -15.43
C GLY A 218 -17.24 -15.99 -15.53
N GLU A 219 -16.18 -16.80 -15.54
CA GLU A 219 -14.81 -16.30 -15.73
C GLU A 219 -14.69 -15.43 -16.99
N LYS A 220 -14.05 -14.26 -16.83
CA LYS A 220 -13.75 -13.31 -17.91
C LYS A 220 -12.26 -13.02 -17.94
N SER A 221 -11.76 -12.50 -19.07
CA SER A 221 -10.37 -12.05 -19.17
C SER A 221 -10.04 -10.93 -18.18
N TRP A 222 -11.03 -10.12 -17.79
CA TRP A 222 -10.89 -9.01 -16.84
C TRP A 222 -11.19 -9.40 -15.39
N HIS A 223 -11.67 -10.62 -15.14
CA HIS A 223 -11.93 -11.22 -13.82
C HIS A 223 -11.54 -12.70 -13.84
N PRO A 224 -10.25 -13.04 -13.92
CA PRO A 224 -9.82 -14.42 -13.93
C PRO A 224 -10.09 -15.07 -12.57
N GLY A 225 -10.86 -16.17 -12.57
CA GLY A 225 -11.23 -16.89 -11.35
C GLY A 225 -12.29 -16.17 -10.51
N SER A 226 -13.57 -16.43 -10.82
CA SER A 226 -14.72 -15.92 -10.08
C SER A 226 -15.42 -16.97 -9.19
N HIS A 227 -14.78 -18.12 -8.93
CA HIS A 227 -15.36 -19.24 -8.18
C HIS A 227 -14.75 -19.45 -6.79
N TYR A 228 -14.50 -18.37 -6.05
CA TYR A 228 -13.93 -18.46 -4.70
C TYR A 228 -14.99 -18.33 -3.61
N PHE A 229 -14.90 -19.18 -2.59
CA PHE A 229 -15.91 -19.32 -1.54
C PHE A 229 -15.26 -19.33 -0.17
N SER A 230 -15.96 -18.79 0.84
CA SER A 230 -15.66 -19.13 2.23
C SER A 230 -15.91 -20.63 2.46
N ALA A 231 -15.19 -21.25 3.40
CA ALA A 231 -15.29 -22.70 3.64
C ALA A 231 -16.74 -23.20 3.89
N ALA A 232 -17.53 -22.44 4.65
CA ALA A 232 -18.93 -22.78 4.94
C ALA A 232 -19.83 -22.67 3.69
N ALA A 233 -19.60 -21.64 2.87
CA ALA A 233 -20.33 -21.46 1.62
C ALA A 233 -19.95 -22.55 0.59
N LEU A 234 -18.66 -22.89 0.49
CA LEU A 234 -18.15 -23.94 -0.38
C LEU A 234 -18.82 -25.28 -0.09
N THR A 235 -18.94 -25.63 1.19
CA THR A 235 -19.62 -26.87 1.63
C THR A 235 -21.08 -26.90 1.16
N LYS A 236 -21.78 -25.75 1.23
CA LYS A 236 -23.18 -25.67 0.82
C LYS A 236 -23.38 -25.77 -0.68
N ILE A 237 -22.54 -25.10 -1.48
CA ILE A 237 -22.66 -25.17 -2.94
C ILE A 237 -22.31 -26.57 -3.47
N LEU A 238 -21.32 -27.25 -2.88
CA LEU A 238 -20.98 -28.64 -3.19
C LEU A 238 -22.15 -29.58 -2.88
N ASN A 239 -22.79 -29.43 -1.70
CA ASN A 239 -23.96 -30.24 -1.33
C ASN A 239 -25.15 -29.97 -2.28
N LEU A 240 -25.42 -28.70 -2.61
CA LEU A 240 -26.49 -28.35 -3.54
C LEU A 240 -26.25 -28.98 -4.92
N ALA A 241 -25.03 -28.87 -5.47
CA ALA A 241 -24.71 -29.42 -6.79
C ALA A 241 -24.80 -30.96 -6.82
N PHE A 242 -24.36 -31.63 -5.74
CA PHE A 242 -24.50 -33.07 -5.60
C PHE A 242 -25.99 -33.49 -5.59
N VAL A 243 -26.81 -32.84 -4.76
CA VAL A 243 -28.24 -33.17 -4.68
C VAL A 243 -28.95 -32.86 -6.01
N TYR A 244 -28.61 -31.73 -6.65
CA TYR A 244 -29.18 -31.33 -7.93
C TYR A 244 -28.93 -32.34 -9.04
N SER A 245 -27.68 -32.78 -9.21
CA SER A 245 -27.28 -33.74 -10.26
C SER A 245 -27.88 -35.14 -10.08
N HIS A 246 -28.23 -35.51 -8.84
CA HIS A 246 -28.82 -36.82 -8.51
C HIS A 246 -30.34 -36.80 -8.41
N ASP A 247 -30.97 -35.63 -8.38
CA ASP A 247 -32.42 -35.53 -8.32
C ASP A 247 -33.01 -35.82 -9.72
N PRO A 248 -33.77 -36.93 -9.88
CA PRO A 248 -34.30 -37.35 -11.18
C PRO A 248 -35.23 -36.32 -11.80
N SER A 249 -35.77 -35.43 -10.98
CA SER A 249 -36.68 -34.40 -11.41
C SER A 249 -35.97 -33.30 -12.24
N PHE A 250 -34.64 -33.16 -12.16
CA PHE A 250 -33.87 -32.25 -13.02
C PHE A 250 -33.24 -32.94 -14.25
N ASN A 251 -33.71 -34.15 -14.60
CA ASN A 251 -33.29 -34.88 -15.81
C ASN A 251 -31.76 -35.07 -15.91
N LYS A 252 -31.07 -35.23 -14.77
CA LYS A 252 -29.59 -35.35 -14.70
C LYS A 252 -28.84 -34.14 -15.28
N GLN A 253 -29.47 -32.96 -15.31
CA GLN A 253 -28.76 -31.73 -15.64
C GLN A 253 -27.74 -31.41 -14.54
N LEU A 254 -26.62 -30.81 -14.95
CA LEU A 254 -25.60 -30.30 -14.04
C LEU A 254 -25.93 -28.87 -13.65
N LEU A 255 -25.59 -28.49 -12.42
CA LEU A 255 -25.72 -27.10 -11.99
C LEU A 255 -24.69 -26.24 -12.75
N ILE A 256 -25.10 -25.12 -13.33
CA ILE A 256 -24.21 -24.17 -14.02
C ILE A 256 -23.90 -23.06 -13.03
N ILE A 257 -22.78 -23.23 -12.33
CA ILE A 257 -22.29 -22.28 -11.33
C ILE A 257 -21.59 -21.15 -12.07
N ASN A 258 -22.15 -19.94 -11.96
CA ASN A 258 -21.61 -18.74 -12.55
C ASN A 258 -20.73 -18.02 -11.51
N ASP A 259 -20.83 -16.70 -11.40
CA ASP A 259 -19.96 -15.92 -10.55
C ASP A 259 -20.20 -16.18 -9.06
N SER A 260 -19.12 -16.12 -8.29
CA SER A 260 -19.06 -16.01 -6.84
C SER A 260 -17.98 -14.95 -6.53
N SER A 261 -17.07 -15.19 -5.58
CA SER A 261 -15.99 -14.25 -5.30
C SER A 261 -14.81 -14.38 -6.25
N LEU A 262 -14.09 -13.27 -6.42
CA LEU A 262 -12.73 -13.27 -6.96
C LEU A 262 -11.74 -13.89 -5.96
N ILE A 263 -10.52 -14.21 -6.43
CA ILE A 263 -9.47 -14.84 -5.62
C ILE A 263 -9.11 -14.09 -4.32
N LYS A 264 -9.24 -12.76 -4.30
CA LYS A 264 -9.02 -11.93 -3.10
C LYS A 264 -10.33 -11.40 -2.49
N GLY A 265 -11.47 -11.82 -3.02
CA GLY A 265 -12.76 -11.18 -2.76
C GLY A 265 -12.88 -9.84 -3.48
N GLY A 266 -13.67 -8.93 -2.92
CA GLY A 266 -13.83 -7.58 -3.46
C GLY A 266 -14.91 -7.49 -4.53
N VAL A 267 -14.94 -6.38 -5.25
CA VAL A 267 -16.03 -6.07 -6.18
C VAL A 267 -16.01 -7.02 -7.36
N LEU A 268 -17.15 -7.57 -7.75
CA LEU A 268 -17.28 -8.15 -9.09
C LEU A 268 -17.90 -7.07 -10.00
N ASP A 269 -17.06 -6.25 -10.63
CA ASP A 269 -17.47 -5.04 -11.38
C ASP A 269 -17.61 -5.29 -12.88
N LEU A 270 -18.83 -5.54 -13.37
CA LEU A 270 -19.05 -5.84 -14.78
C LEU A 270 -18.66 -4.69 -15.72
N GLY A 271 -18.59 -3.46 -15.20
CA GLY A 271 -18.20 -2.24 -15.92
C GLY A 271 -16.70 -1.97 -15.98
N GLN A 272 -15.85 -2.74 -15.29
CA GLN A 272 -14.39 -2.52 -15.22
C GLN A 272 -13.98 -1.15 -14.65
N ASP A 273 -14.75 -0.62 -13.71
CA ASP A 273 -14.57 0.71 -13.11
C ASP A 273 -14.46 0.68 -11.57
N TRP A 274 -14.41 -0.51 -10.97
CA TRP A 274 -14.44 -0.75 -9.53
C TRP A 274 -15.67 -0.17 -8.82
N THR A 275 -16.75 0.12 -9.55
CA THR A 275 -17.99 0.63 -8.97
C THR A 275 -19.05 -0.45 -8.84
N TYR A 276 -19.96 -0.26 -7.88
CA TYR A 276 -21.12 -1.14 -7.69
C TYR A 276 -22.31 -0.77 -8.55
N THR A 277 -22.37 0.48 -8.98
CA THR A 277 -23.59 1.05 -9.53
C THR A 277 -23.27 1.65 -10.89
N PRO A 278 -24.01 1.28 -11.94
CA PRO A 278 -25.20 0.43 -11.89
C PRO A 278 -24.92 -1.09 -11.93
N ASN A 279 -23.68 -1.53 -12.18
CA ASN A 279 -23.43 -2.86 -12.76
C ASN A 279 -22.58 -3.81 -11.90
N GLY A 280 -22.38 -3.54 -10.61
CA GLY A 280 -21.53 -4.38 -9.75
C GLY A 280 -22.31 -5.31 -8.85
N HIS A 281 -21.87 -6.56 -8.73
CA HIS A 281 -22.52 -7.55 -7.87
C HIS A 281 -22.02 -7.43 -6.41
N GLN A 282 -22.71 -6.62 -5.60
CA GLN A 282 -22.31 -6.38 -4.19
C GLN A 282 -22.28 -7.65 -3.33
N GLY A 283 -23.15 -8.63 -3.60
CA GLY A 283 -23.21 -9.86 -2.79
C GLY A 283 -21.95 -10.73 -2.86
N HIS A 284 -21.20 -10.64 -3.96
CA HIS A 284 -20.16 -11.60 -4.32
C HIS A 284 -18.82 -11.40 -3.60
N ARG A 285 -18.62 -10.29 -2.87
CA ARG A 285 -17.28 -9.90 -2.42
C ARG A 285 -16.60 -10.80 -1.41
N ILE A 286 -17.36 -11.61 -0.68
CA ILE A 286 -16.82 -12.40 0.44
C ILE A 286 -17.02 -13.91 0.25
N GLY A 287 -17.39 -14.35 -0.96
CA GLY A 287 -17.56 -15.78 -1.26
C GLY A 287 -18.66 -16.46 -0.46
N VAL A 288 -19.78 -15.78 -0.24
CA VAL A 288 -20.99 -16.33 0.41
C VAL A 288 -22.23 -16.26 -0.48
N VAL A 289 -22.04 -15.76 -1.70
CA VAL A 289 -23.05 -15.56 -2.72
C VAL A 289 -22.57 -16.20 -4.01
N VAL A 290 -23.50 -16.75 -4.79
CA VAL A 290 -23.20 -17.34 -6.09
C VAL A 290 -24.39 -17.22 -7.04
N ASP A 291 -24.08 -17.03 -8.32
CA ASP A 291 -25.07 -16.97 -9.39
C ASP A 291 -25.22 -18.34 -10.07
N ILE A 292 -26.45 -18.74 -10.41
CA ILE A 292 -26.78 -20.02 -11.05
C ILE A 292 -27.50 -19.79 -12.38
N ASN A 293 -26.92 -20.31 -13.47
CA ASN A 293 -27.31 -19.99 -14.85
C ASN A 293 -28.20 -21.04 -15.55
N ASN A 294 -28.72 -22.04 -14.84
CA ASN A 294 -29.59 -23.08 -15.42
C ASN A 294 -30.94 -22.55 -15.95
N TYR A 295 -31.39 -21.38 -15.51
CA TYR A 295 -32.81 -21.01 -15.52
C TYR A 295 -33.17 -19.84 -16.45
N ARG A 296 -32.53 -19.72 -17.61
CA ARG A 296 -32.68 -18.55 -18.50
C ARG A 296 -34.13 -18.20 -18.90
N ASP A 297 -35.03 -19.17 -18.91
CA ASP A 297 -36.43 -19.02 -19.33
C ASP A 297 -37.35 -18.52 -18.20
N GLY A 298 -36.85 -18.39 -16.96
CA GLY A 298 -37.62 -17.87 -15.82
C GLY A 298 -37.41 -18.66 -14.52
N PRO A 299 -38.06 -18.22 -13.43
CA PRO A 299 -37.92 -18.86 -12.13
C PRO A 299 -38.48 -20.29 -12.13
N SER A 300 -37.85 -21.15 -11.34
CA SER A 300 -38.25 -22.53 -11.04
C SER A 300 -38.51 -22.70 -9.55
N GLN A 301 -39.78 -22.71 -9.14
CA GLN A 301 -40.20 -23.01 -7.76
C GLN A 301 -39.54 -24.29 -7.23
N LYS A 302 -39.42 -25.29 -8.10
CA LYS A 302 -38.82 -26.58 -7.78
C LYS A 302 -37.34 -26.47 -7.41
N PHE A 303 -36.59 -25.60 -8.08
CA PHE A 303 -35.20 -25.33 -7.72
C PHE A 303 -35.09 -24.60 -6.38
N GLU A 304 -35.95 -23.60 -6.17
CA GLU A 304 -36.02 -22.86 -4.90
C GLU A 304 -36.34 -23.81 -3.73
N ASP A 305 -37.32 -24.69 -3.91
CA ASP A 305 -37.70 -25.71 -2.93
C ASP A 305 -36.54 -26.67 -2.64
N LEU A 306 -35.81 -27.10 -3.68
CA LEU A 306 -34.63 -27.95 -3.52
C LEU A 306 -33.55 -27.24 -2.70
N ALA A 307 -33.16 -26.02 -3.10
CA ALA A 307 -32.13 -25.24 -2.44
C ALA A 307 -32.48 -24.95 -0.97
N LYS A 308 -33.76 -24.65 -0.71
CA LYS A 308 -34.26 -24.43 0.64
C LYS A 308 -34.24 -25.72 1.47
N LYS A 309 -34.75 -26.82 0.93
CA LYS A 309 -34.89 -28.10 1.65
C LYS A 309 -33.55 -28.79 1.90
N CYS A 310 -32.66 -28.86 0.90
CA CYS A 310 -31.39 -29.59 1.03
C CYS A 310 -30.38 -28.85 1.90
N CYS A 311 -30.40 -27.52 1.82
CA CYS A 311 -29.22 -26.74 2.12
C CYS A 311 -29.55 -25.46 2.90
N ASN A 312 -30.83 -25.19 3.17
CA ASN A 312 -31.33 -23.95 3.77
C ASN A 312 -30.74 -22.71 3.08
N ILE A 313 -30.73 -22.73 1.73
CA ILE A 313 -30.29 -21.63 0.89
C ILE A 313 -31.53 -20.88 0.42
N ASN A 314 -31.49 -19.55 0.48
CA ASN A 314 -32.49 -18.72 -0.18
C ASN A 314 -32.01 -18.44 -1.61
N ALA A 315 -32.74 -18.96 -2.60
CA ALA A 315 -32.49 -18.68 -4.01
C ALA A 315 -33.42 -17.56 -4.46
N VAL A 316 -32.86 -16.46 -4.94
CA VAL A 316 -33.62 -15.31 -5.43
C VAL A 316 -33.46 -15.25 -6.94
N TRP A 317 -34.57 -15.29 -7.67
CA TRP A 317 -34.52 -15.13 -9.12
C TRP A 317 -34.28 -13.67 -9.49
N GLU A 318 -33.22 -13.42 -10.25
CA GLU A 318 -32.94 -12.13 -10.87
C GLU A 318 -33.31 -12.22 -12.36
N GLY A 319 -34.40 -11.52 -12.70
CA GLY A 319 -34.91 -11.47 -14.08
C GLY A 319 -33.95 -10.76 -15.04
N PRO A 320 -34.33 -10.64 -16.33
CA PRO A 320 -33.50 -9.91 -17.28
C PRO A 320 -33.36 -8.45 -16.86
N ASP A 321 -32.12 -7.99 -16.72
CA ASP A 321 -31.77 -6.58 -16.62
C ASP A 321 -30.94 -6.17 -17.85
N VAL A 322 -30.77 -4.87 -18.08
CA VAL A 322 -30.00 -4.31 -19.19
C VAL A 322 -28.55 -4.77 -19.23
N THR A 323 -28.02 -5.30 -18.12
CA THR A 323 -26.59 -5.63 -17.96
C THR A 323 -26.31 -7.08 -17.61
N SER A 324 -27.31 -7.89 -17.29
CA SER A 324 -27.11 -9.28 -16.86
C SER A 324 -28.11 -10.25 -17.49
N THR A 325 -27.63 -11.48 -17.77
CA THR A 325 -28.52 -12.57 -18.18
C THR A 325 -29.33 -13.04 -16.97
N PRO A 326 -30.60 -13.45 -17.15
CA PRO A 326 -31.41 -13.94 -16.05
C PRO A 326 -30.76 -15.13 -15.34
N HIS A 327 -30.71 -15.09 -14.01
CA HIS A 327 -30.03 -16.08 -13.19
C HIS A 327 -30.60 -16.13 -11.77
N TYR A 328 -30.23 -17.16 -11.01
CA TYR A 328 -30.54 -17.23 -9.59
C TYR A 328 -29.37 -16.73 -8.75
N HIS A 329 -29.64 -15.81 -7.84
CA HIS A 329 -28.71 -15.33 -6.84
C HIS A 329 -28.90 -16.09 -5.52
N LEU A 330 -27.90 -16.87 -5.10
CA LEU A 330 -27.98 -17.74 -3.93
C LEU A 330 -27.22 -17.15 -2.75
N ARG A 331 -27.93 -16.87 -1.66
CA ARG A 331 -27.33 -16.46 -0.38
C ARG A 331 -26.99 -17.70 0.45
N LEU A 332 -25.79 -18.24 0.27
CA LEU A 332 -25.40 -19.54 0.82
C LEU A 332 -25.46 -19.55 2.36
N LEU A 333 -25.14 -18.42 2.99
CA LEU A 333 -25.17 -18.26 4.46
C LEU A 333 -26.31 -17.35 4.96
N GLY A 334 -27.33 -17.10 4.13
CA GLY A 334 -28.52 -16.35 4.50
C GLY A 334 -28.34 -14.84 4.61
N LYS A 335 -27.22 -14.28 4.13
CA LYS A 335 -26.94 -12.84 4.15
C LYS A 335 -26.11 -12.39 2.94
N ASP A 336 -26.31 -11.13 2.56
CA ASP A 336 -25.43 -10.38 1.64
C ASP A 336 -24.61 -9.43 2.51
N GLN A 337 -23.47 -9.93 2.98
CA GLN A 337 -22.50 -9.24 3.88
C GLN A 337 -23.02 -8.85 5.27
#